data_AF-Q1W1V8-F1
#
_entry.id   AF-Q1W1V8-F1
#
_cell.length_a   1.000
_cell.length_b   1.000
_cell.length_c   1.000
_cell.angle_alpha   90.00
_cell.angle_beta   90.00
_cell.angle_gamma   90.00
#
_symmetry.space_group_name_H-M   'P 1'
#
loop_
_entity.id
_entity.type
_entity.pdbx_description
1 polymer ?
#
loop_
_entity_poly.entity_id
_entity_poly.type
_entity_poly.pdbx_seq_one_letter_code
_entity_poly.pdbx_strand_id
1 'polypeptide(L)' 'VGVSRVDGKLTGDVAPDVWDVAGHVSPNPGGVGPLTRAFLLTNVVELEESKLA' A
#
# COMPACT_ATOMS: atom_id res chain seq x y z
N VAL A 1 -4.65 5.77 -2.35
CA VAL A 1 -4.80 4.34 -2.00
C VAL A 1 -6.13 4.22 -1.32
N GLY A 2 -7.04 3.45 -1.89
CA GLY A 2 -8.30 3.13 -1.24
C GLY A 2 -8.58 1.66 -1.44
N VAL A 3 -9.31 1.14 -0.47
CA VAL A 3 -9.69 -0.26 -0.40
C VAL A 3 -11.20 -0.26 -0.37
N SER A 4 -11.79 -0.69 -1.47
CA SER A 4 -13.22 -0.89 -1.62
C SER A 4 -13.53 -2.39 -1.72
N ARG A 5 -14.79 -2.74 -1.46
CA ARG A 5 -15.32 -4.07 -1.71
C ARG A 5 -16.44 -3.98 -2.72
N VAL A 6 -16.25 -4.62 -3.87
CA VAL A 6 -17.25 -4.72 -4.94
C VAL A 6 -17.42 -6.20 -5.23
N ASP A 7 -18.66 -6.69 -5.17
CA ASP A 7 -19.01 -8.10 -5.41
C ASP A 7 -18.16 -9.11 -4.61
N GLY A 8 -17.87 -8.76 -3.35
CA GLY A 8 -17.07 -9.59 -2.44
C GLY A 8 -15.57 -9.61 -2.74
N LYS A 9 -15.10 -8.88 -3.76
CA LYS A 9 -13.68 -8.75 -4.11
C LYS A 9 -13.11 -7.43 -3.59
N LEU A 10 -11.84 -7.46 -3.21
CA LEU A 10 -11.09 -6.25 -2.90
C LEU A 10 -10.78 -5.49 -4.19
N THR A 11 -11.11 -4.20 -4.23
CA THR A 11 -10.88 -3.31 -5.39
C THR A 11 -10.22 -2.01 -4.95
N GLY A 12 -9.55 -1.33 -5.89
CA GLY A 12 -8.88 -0.05 -5.67
C GLY A 12 -9.70 1.11 -6.23
N ASP A 13 -9.21 2.33 -6.03
CA ASP A 13 -9.92 3.56 -6.46
C ASP A 13 -9.69 3.94 -7.92
N VAL A 14 -8.73 3.30 -8.59
CA VAL A 14 -8.32 3.66 -9.96
C VAL A 14 -9.08 2.84 -10.99
N ALA A 15 -9.39 3.47 -12.13
CA ALA A 15 -10.04 2.82 -13.24
C ALA A 15 -9.11 1.78 -13.92
N PRO A 16 -9.66 0.72 -14.55
CA PRO A 16 -8.86 -0.34 -15.18
C PRO A 16 -7.98 0.12 -16.36
N ASP A 17 -8.32 1.20 -17.04
CA ASP A 17 -7.56 1.74 -18.18
C ASP A 17 -6.27 2.48 -17.76
N VAL A 18 -6.07 2.73 -16.47
CA VAL A 18 -4.83 3.32 -15.94
C VAL A 18 -3.60 2.46 -16.24
N TRP A 19 -3.76 1.15 -16.38
CA TRP A 19 -2.67 0.22 -16.71
C TRP A 19 -2.06 0.48 -18.09
N ASP A 20 -2.80 1.09 -19.01
CA ASP A 20 -2.33 1.38 -20.38
C ASP A 20 -1.62 2.74 -20.48
N VAL A 21 -1.82 3.62 -19.49
CA VAL A 21 -1.36 5.02 -19.53
C VAL A 21 -0.22 5.29 -18.55
N ALA A 22 -0.28 4.67 -17.36
CA ALA A 22 0.67 4.96 -16.30
C ALA A 22 2.02 4.26 -16.55
N GLY A 23 3.13 4.97 -16.34
CA GLY A 23 4.46 4.38 -16.43
C GLY A 23 4.70 3.26 -15.39
N HIS A 24 4.03 3.35 -14.24
CA HIS A 24 4.02 2.31 -13.20
C HIS A 24 2.68 2.35 -12.45
N VAL A 25 2.17 1.17 -12.07
CA VAL A 25 0.93 1.03 -11.29
C VAL A 25 1.19 0.15 -10.08
N SER A 26 0.73 0.59 -8.91
CA SER A 26 0.69 -0.25 -7.71
C SER A 26 -0.54 -1.17 -7.76
N PRO A 27 -0.37 -2.51 -7.75
CA PRO A 27 -1.51 -3.43 -7.87
C PRO A 27 -2.40 -3.38 -6.63
N ASN A 28 -3.68 -3.73 -6.80
CA ASN A 28 -4.57 -3.96 -5.68
C ASN A 28 -5.41 -5.23 -5.91
N PRO A 29 -5.30 -6.25 -5.03
CA PRO A 29 -4.42 -6.35 -3.85
C PRO A 29 -2.93 -6.44 -4.18
N GLY A 30 -2.07 -6.27 -3.16
CA GLY A 30 -0.64 -6.60 -3.24
C GLY A 30 0.33 -5.44 -3.44
N GLY A 31 -0.16 -4.21 -3.67
CA GLY A 31 0.68 -3.02 -3.79
C GLY A 31 0.95 -2.35 -2.44
N VAL A 32 0.23 -1.27 -2.14
CA VAL A 32 0.57 -0.41 -1.00
C VAL A 32 0.26 -1.04 0.36
N GLY A 33 -0.77 -1.89 0.46
CA GLY A 33 -1.23 -2.47 1.74
C GLY A 33 -0.14 -3.21 2.54
N PRO A 34 0.62 -4.16 1.94
CA PRO A 34 1.75 -4.80 2.60
C PRO A 34 2.82 -3.82 3.10
N LEU A 35 3.14 -2.79 2.31
CA LEU A 35 4.14 -1.79 2.67
C LEU A 35 3.68 -0.88 3.80
N THR A 36 2.40 -0.54 3.90
CA THR A 36 1.87 0.25 5.02
C THR A 36 2.15 -0.42 6.37
N ARG A 37 1.96 -1.74 6.45
CA ARG A 37 2.28 -2.50 7.69
C ARG A 37 3.78 -2.58 7.93
N ALA A 38 4.57 -2.84 6.88
CA ALA A 38 6.02 -2.91 7.00
C ALA A 38 6.59 -1.59 7.52
N PHE A 39 6.23 -0.46 6.92
CA PHE A 39 6.73 0.84 7.34
C PHE A 39 6.22 1.28 8.72
N LEU A 40 5.01 0.89 9.13
CA LEU A 40 4.57 1.12 10.51
C LEU A 40 5.53 0.43 11.50
N LEU A 41 5.93 -0.81 11.22
CA LEU A 41 6.88 -1.54 12.06
C LEU A 41 8.28 -0.93 12.00
N THR A 42 8.75 -0.56 10.81
CA THR A 42 10.03 0.14 10.64
C THR A 42 10.09 1.39 11.50
N ASN A 43 9.05 2.24 11.44
CA ASN A 43 8.99 3.47 12.23
C ASN A 43 9.06 3.21 13.75
N VAL A 44 8.42 2.13 14.22
CA VAL A 44 8.46 1.76 15.65
C VAL A 44 9.85 1.29 16.07
N VAL A 45 10.52 0.49 15.23
CA VAL A 45 11.88 -0.01 15.51
C VAL A 45 12.88 1.14 15.50
N GLU A 46 12.88 1.96 14.44
CA GLU A 46 13.78 3.12 14.31
C GLU A 46 13.61 4.11 15.46
N LEU A 47 12.36 4.34 15.91
CA LEU A 47 12.09 5.19 17.06
C LEU A 47 12.78 4.67 18.34
N GLU A 48 12.73 3.36 18.59
CA GLU A 48 13.34 2.79 19.78
C GLU A 48 14.87 2.76 19.68
N GLU A 49 15.41 2.40 18.52
CA GLU A 49 16.86 2.44 18.26
C GLU A 49 17.43 3.85 18.47
N SER A 50 16.71 4.89 18.07
CA SER A 50 17.14 6.29 18.23
C SER A 50 17.28 6.75 19.69
N LYS A 51 16.62 6.08 20.64
CA LYS A 51 16.71 6.41 22.08
C LYS A 51 17.93 5.81 22.77
N LEU A 52 18.58 4.85 22.11
CA LEU A 52 19.76 4.14 22.64
C LEU A 52 21.08 4.78 22.16
N ALA A 53 21.01 5.73 21.24
CA ALA A 53 22.14 6.54 20.75
C ALA A 53 22.34 7.80 21.61
#